data_AF-A0A1N7LFG2-F1
#
_entry.id   AF-A0A1N7LFG2-F1
#
_cell.length_a   1.000
_cell.length_b   1.000
_cell.length_c   1.000
_cell.angle_alpha   90.00
_cell.angle_beta   90.00
_cell.angle_gamma   90.00
#
_symmetry.space_group_name_H-M   'P 1'
#
loop_
_entity.id
_entity.type
_entity.pdbx_description
1 polymer ?
#
loop_
_entity_poly.entity_id
_entity_poly.type
_entity_poly.pdbx_seq_one_letter_code
_entity_poly.pdbx_strand_id
1 'polypeptide(L)' 'MEELTIELSQYGDVLAIKNDYVFTLLMKITDCQAKKVYKIIDIAASKVPDKEKIELMKNDDEFLLLILKP' A
#
# COMPACT_ATOMS: atom_id res chain seq x y z
N MET A 1 -2.43 10.57 7.63
CA MET A 1 -2.67 9.14 7.90
C MET A 1 -4.10 8.73 7.57
N GLU A 2 -5.14 9.41 8.06
CA GLU A 2 -6.53 9.15 7.63
C GLU A 2 -6.74 9.37 6.12
N GLU A 3 -6.18 10.45 5.56
CA GLU A 3 -6.28 10.75 4.12
C GLU A 3 -5.67 9.65 3.24
N LEU A 4 -4.50 9.10 3.63
CA LEU A 4 -3.85 7.99 2.93
C LEU A 4 -4.68 6.71 2.99
N THR A 5 -5.32 6.44 4.14
CA THR A 5 -6.21 5.28 4.31
C THR A 5 -7.40 5.36 3.36
N ILE A 6 -8.01 6.55 3.25
CA ILE A 6 -9.16 6.79 2.36
C ILE A 6 -8.74 6.65 0.90
N GLU A 7 -7.62 7.23 0.48
CA GLU A 7 -7.13 7.10 -0.90
C GLU A 7 -6.81 5.65 -1.28
N LEU A 8 -6.14 4.91 -0.38
CA LEU A 8 -5.75 3.54 -0.65
C LEU A 8 -6.92 2.55 -0.61
N SER A 9 -7.98 2.83 0.15
CA SER A 9 -9.21 2.02 0.17
C SER A 9 -9.93 1.94 -1.17
N GLN A 10 -9.63 2.85 -2.11
CA GLN A 10 -10.17 2.80 -3.48
C GLN A 10 -9.55 1.68 -4.33
N TYR A 11 -8.42 1.13 -3.88
CA TYR A 11 -7.63 0.15 -4.62
C TYR A 11 -7.65 -1.25 -3.99
N GLY A 12 -8.09 -1.37 -2.72
CA GLY A 12 -8.19 -2.63 -2.02
C GLY A 12 -8.52 -2.45 -0.53
N ASP A 13 -8.40 -3.55 0.21
CA ASP A 13 -8.65 -3.54 1.65
C ASP A 13 -7.44 -2.99 2.38
N VAL A 14 -7.65 -1.88 3.09
CA VAL A 14 -6.64 -1.24 3.91
C VAL A 14 -6.71 -1.78 5.33
N LEU A 15 -5.60 -2.32 5.83
CA LEU A 15 -5.45 -2.80 7.19
C LEU A 15 -4.34 -2.05 7.90
N ALA A 16 -4.67 -1.44 9.03
CA ALA A 16 -3.67 -0.93 9.97
C ALA A 16 -3.31 -2.04 10.95
N ILE A 17 -2.32 -2.87 10.60
CA ILE A 17 -1.85 -3.94 11.49
C ILE A 17 -0.85 -3.35 12.49
N LYS A 18 -1.08 -3.58 13.78
CA LYS A 18 -0.26 -3.10 14.92
C LYS A 18 1.11 -3.81 15.06
N ASN A 19 1.68 -4.30 13.97
CA ASN A 19 3.02 -4.91 13.94
C ASN A 19 4.07 -3.85 13.54
N ASP A 20 5.31 -4.25 13.21
CA ASP A 20 6.40 -3.34 12.79
C ASP A 20 6.10 -2.48 11.54
N TYR A 21 4.88 -2.60 10.99
CA TYR A 21 4.34 -1.85 9.88
C TYR A 21 3.47 -0.69 10.37
N VAL A 22 3.57 0.45 9.71
CA VAL A 22 2.64 1.58 9.89
C VAL A 22 1.34 1.36 9.12
N PHE A 23 1.41 0.61 8.02
CA PHE A 23 0.26 0.41 7.13
C PHE A 23 0.41 -0.83 6.24
N THR A 24 -0.71 -1.50 5.94
CA THR A 24 -0.80 -2.64 5.03
C THR A 24 -2.00 -2.50 4.09
N LEU A 25 -1.78 -2.63 2.79
CA LEU A 25 -2.86 -2.64 1.79
C LEU A 25 -2.84 -3.97 1.02
N LEU A 26 -3.98 -4.66 1.02
CA LEU A 26 -4.21 -5.91 0.31
C LEU A 26 -5.05 -5.63 -0.95
N MET A 27 -4.58 -6.08 -2.11
CA MET A 27 -5.24 -5.85 -3.40
C MET A 27 -5.25 -7.11 -4.25
N LYS A 28 -6.36 -7.42 -4.93
CA LYS A 28 -6.41 -8.53 -5.90
C LYS A 28 -5.90 -8.11 -7.29
N ILE A 29 -5.16 -9.00 -7.93
CA ILE A 29 -4.50 -8.83 -9.24
C ILE A 29 -5.47 -8.94 -10.41
N THR A 30 -6.72 -9.37 -10.17
CA THR A 30 -7.78 -9.58 -11.17
C THR A 30 -8.10 -8.35 -12.04
N ASP A 31 -7.45 -7.23 -11.76
CA ASP A 31 -7.53 -5.97 -12.47
C ASP A 31 -6.17 -5.73 -13.18
N CYS A 32 -6.12 -5.89 -14.51
CA CYS A 32 -4.95 -5.75 -15.41
C CYS A 32 -4.15 -4.42 -15.28
N GLN A 33 -3.48 -4.18 -14.15
CA GLN A 33 -3.13 -2.81 -13.78
C GLN A 33 -1.71 -2.68 -13.20
N ALA A 34 -0.70 -3.08 -13.96
CA ALA A 34 0.68 -2.64 -13.69
C ALA A 34 0.74 -1.10 -13.53
N LYS A 35 -0.09 -0.35 -14.29
CA LYS A 35 -0.24 1.11 -14.15
C LYS A 35 -0.86 1.58 -12.82
N LYS A 36 -1.81 0.84 -12.21
CA LYS A 36 -2.36 1.25 -10.90
C LYS A 36 -1.34 1.02 -9.80
N VAL A 37 -0.59 -0.08 -9.85
CA VAL A 37 0.40 -0.42 -8.82
C VAL A 37 1.43 0.70 -8.65
N TYR A 38 2.00 1.23 -9.74
CA TYR A 38 2.91 2.38 -9.67
C TYR A 38 2.23 3.62 -9.08
N LYS A 39 0.98 3.92 -9.49
CA LYS A 39 0.21 5.04 -8.94
C LYS A 39 -0.04 4.90 -7.43
N ILE A 40 -0.29 3.68 -6.95
CA ILE A 40 -0.49 3.39 -5.53
C ILE A 40 0.80 3.62 -4.74
N ILE A 41 1.94 3.20 -5.30
CA ILE A 41 3.26 3.47 -4.72
C ILE A 41 3.52 4.98 -4.67
N ASP A 42 3.23 5.72 -5.75
CA ASP A 42 3.42 7.17 -5.80
C ASP A 42 2.55 7.89 -4.76
N ILE A 43 1.28 7.48 -4.60
CA ILE A 43 0.37 8.00 -3.58
C ILE A 43 0.95 7.74 -2.18
N ALA A 44 1.37 6.52 -1.90
CA ALA A 44 1.99 6.16 -0.62
C ALA A 44 3.26 7.01 -0.37
N ALA A 45 4.17 7.09 -1.33
CA ALA A 45 5.40 7.88 -1.23
C ALA A 45 5.13 9.38 -1.00
N SER A 46 4.07 9.93 -1.58
CA SER A 46 3.73 11.35 -1.41
C SER A 46 3.18 11.72 -0.02
N LYS A 47 2.69 10.72 0.74
CA LYS A 47 2.00 10.92 2.02
C LYS A 47 2.73 10.29 3.20
N VAL A 48 3.73 9.44 2.94
CA VAL A 48 4.53 8.73 3.94
C VAL A 48 5.85 9.50 4.15
N PRO A 49 6.31 9.70 5.40
CA PRO A 49 7.60 10.34 5.67
C PRO A 49 8.78 9.61 5.00
N ASP A 50 9.76 10.37 4.46
CA ASP A 50 10.97 9.85 3.77
C ASP A 50 11.79 8.79 4.54
N LYS A 51 11.57 8.68 5.85
CA LYS A 51 12.25 7.74 6.75
C LYS A 51 11.66 6.34 6.68
N GLU A 52 10.42 6.22 6.25
CA GLU A 52 9.67 4.98 6.23
C GLU A 52 9.95 4.23 4.92
N LYS A 53 10.00 2.91 4.99
CA LYS A 53 10.26 2.08 3.82
C LYS A 53 8.95 1.58 3.22
N ILE A 54 8.77 1.76 1.92
CA ILE A 54 7.63 1.22 1.17
C ILE A 54 8.07 -0.04 0.44
N GLU A 55 7.42 -1.17 0.73
CA GLU A 55 7.63 -2.44 0.06
C GLU A 55 6.36 -2.90 -0.64
N LEU A 56 6.50 -3.45 -1.84
CA LEU A 56 5.42 -4.12 -2.56
C LEU A 56 5.78 -5.59 -2.75
N MET A 57 4.95 -6.47 -2.20
CA MET A 57 5.04 -7.91 -2.39
C MET A 57 3.90 -8.39 -3.29
N LYS A 58 4.18 -9.41 -4.10
CA LYS A 58 3.20 -10.11 -4.92
C LYS A 58 3.09 -11.54 -4.41
N ASN A 59 1.89 -11.99 -4.10
CA ASN A 59 1.59 -13.36 -3.72
C ASN A 59 0.46 -13.89 -4.60
N ASP A 60 0.78 -14.78 -5.54
CA ASP A 60 -0.16 -15.33 -6.52
C ASP A 60 -0.98 -14.24 -7.25
N ASP A 61 -2.24 -14.11 -6.85
CA ASP A 61 -3.26 -13.19 -7.37
C ASP A 61 -3.50 -11.98 -6.44
N GLU A 62 -2.59 -11.71 -5.51
CA GLU A 62 -2.67 -10.58 -4.58
C GLU A 62 -1.38 -9.74 -4.56
N PHE A 63 -1.56 -8.43 -4.43
CA PHE A 63 -0.50 -7.49 -4.07
C PHE A 63 -0.67 -7.05 -2.62
N LEU A 64 0.46 -6.97 -1.93
CA LEU A 64 0.58 -6.50 -0.58
C LEU A 64 1.52 -5.30 -0.57
N LEU A 65 0.99 -4.11 -0.26
CA LEU A 65 1.80 -2.92 -0.03
C LEU A 65 2.03 -2.76 1.48
N LEU A 66 3.28 -2.64 1.88
CA LEU A 66 3.73 -2.48 3.26
C LEU A 66 4.44 -1.14 3.41
N ILE A 67 4.05 -0.38 4.44
CA ILE A 67 4.78 0.81 4.89
C ILE A 67 5.37 0.48 6.25
N LEU A 68 6.70 0.49 6.33
CA LEU A 68 7.51 0.08 7.49
C LEU A 68 8.07 1.30 8.21
N LYS A 69 8.04 1.25 9.55
CA LYS A 69 8.76 2.21 10.39
C LYS A 69 10.26 2.22 10.03
N PRO A 70 10.95 3.36 10.21
CA PRO A 70 12.40 3.45 10.03
C PRO A 70 13.17 2.39 10.82
#